data_AF-A0A7N5PAY5-F1
#
_entry.id   AF-A0A7N5PAY5-F1
#
_cell.length_a   1.000
_cell.length_b   1.000
_cell.length_c   1.000
_cell.angle_alpha   90.00
_cell.angle_beta   90.00
_cell.angle_gamma   90.00
#
_symmetry.space_group_name_H-M   'P 1'
#
loop_
_entity.id
_entity.type
_entity.pdbx_description
1 polymer ?
#
loop_
_entity_poly.entity_id
_entity_poly.type
_entity_poly.pdbx_seq_one_letter_code
_entity_poly.pdbx_strand_id
1 'polypeptide(L)'
;LKCIPYSVLLEQLQLKNVRQLEDLVIEAVYADVLRGSLDQRNQRLEVDYSIGRDIRREELSIITRTLQEWCQGCEVVLSSIEEQVSRANQHKEQQLGLKQQIESEVANLKKTIKVTTAAAAAATSQDPEQHLSELREPAPGTNQRQASKKASKGKGLRGS
;
A
#
# COMPACT_ATOMS: atom_id res chain seq x y z
N LEU A 1 -12.55 24.99 7.14
CA LEU A 1 -13.16 26.34 7.04
C LEU A 1 -12.99 27.05 8.36
N LYS A 2 -12.77 28.36 8.34
CA LYS A 2 -12.76 29.18 9.55
C LYS A 2 -14.18 29.67 9.79
N CYS A 3 -14.72 29.40 10.97
CA CYS A 3 -16.09 29.71 11.31
C CYS A 3 -16.13 30.78 12.40
N ILE A 4 -16.91 31.84 12.18
CA ILE A 4 -17.11 32.92 13.15
C ILE A 4 -18.55 32.86 13.65
N PRO A 5 -18.79 32.68 14.96
CA PRO A 5 -20.13 32.70 15.52
C PRO A 5 -20.81 34.07 15.35
N TYR A 6 -22.12 34.06 15.12
CA TYR A 6 -22.92 35.29 15.02
C TYR A 6 -22.83 36.14 16.29
N SER A 7 -22.75 35.52 17.48
CA SER A 7 -22.60 36.24 18.74
C SER A 7 -21.38 37.15 18.76
N VAL A 8 -20.24 36.66 18.26
CA VAL A 8 -18.99 37.44 18.16
C VAL A 8 -19.17 38.58 17.18
N LEU A 9 -19.77 38.33 16.02
CA LEU A 9 -19.99 39.38 15.01
C LEU A 9 -20.97 40.45 15.50
N LEU A 10 -22.06 40.05 16.17
CA LEU A 10 -23.04 40.97 16.74
C LEU A 10 -22.41 41.88 17.80
N GLU A 11 -21.58 41.31 18.68
CA GLU A 11 -20.89 42.07 19.73
C GLU A 11 -19.84 43.03 19.14
N GLN A 12 -18.94 42.53 18.29
CA GLN A 12 -17.83 43.30 17.74
C GLN A 12 -18.29 44.39 16.76
N LEU A 13 -19.37 44.14 16.02
CA LEU A 13 -19.98 45.11 15.09
C LEU A 13 -21.08 45.94 15.75
N GLN A 14 -21.38 45.69 17.03
CA GLN A 14 -22.43 46.37 17.81
C GLN A 14 -23.81 46.35 17.14
N LEU A 15 -24.18 45.19 16.57
CA LEU A 15 -25.44 44.97 15.87
C LEU A 15 -26.50 44.39 16.81
N LYS A 16 -27.76 44.82 16.62
CA LYS A 16 -28.86 44.47 17.53
C LYS A 16 -29.59 43.19 17.16
N ASN A 17 -29.51 42.78 15.89
CA ASN A 17 -30.22 41.61 15.40
C ASN A 17 -29.45 40.91 14.27
N VAL A 18 -29.80 39.64 14.07
CA VAL A 18 -29.17 38.78 13.05
C VAL A 18 -29.43 39.30 11.63
N ARG A 19 -30.58 39.93 11.37
CA ARG A 19 -30.89 40.41 10.02
C ARG A 19 -29.90 41.47 9.55
N GLN A 20 -29.59 42.46 10.40
CA GLN A 20 -28.59 43.48 10.11
C GLN A 20 -27.20 42.89 9.88
N LEU A 21 -26.86 41.85 10.64
CA LEU A 21 -25.60 41.13 10.44
C LEU A 21 -25.55 40.44 9.08
N GLU A 22 -26.60 39.69 8.73
CA GLU A 22 -26.66 38.97 7.46
C GLU A 22 -26.64 39.91 6.26
N ASP A 23 -27.39 41.02 6.31
CA ASP A 23 -27.40 42.04 5.25
C ASP A 23 -26.00 42.65 5.04
N LEU A 24 -25.28 42.98 6.13
CA LEU A 24 -23.92 43.52 6.03
C LEU A 24 -22.92 42.50 5.47
N VAL A 25 -23.03 41.23 5.89
CA VAL A 25 -22.18 40.15 5.35
C VAL A 25 -22.46 39.97 3.86
N ILE A 26 -23.73 40.00 3.45
CA ILE A 26 -24.12 39.95 2.03
C ILE A 26 -23.46 41.10 1.28
N GLU A 27 -23.60 42.35 1.74
CA GLU A 27 -22.96 43.51 1.11
C GLU A 27 -21.44 43.35 0.98
N ALA A 28 -20.77 42.82 2.00
CA ALA A 28 -19.34 42.59 1.96
C ALA A 28 -18.92 41.48 0.98
N VAL A 29 -19.75 40.45 0.76
CA VAL A 29 -19.55 39.46 -0.30
C VAL A 29 -19.75 40.08 -1.68
N TYR A 30 -20.79 40.89 -1.85
CA TYR A 30 -21.07 41.59 -3.12
C TYR A 30 -19.98 42.61 -3.47
N ALA A 31 -19.32 43.20 -2.48
CA ALA A 31 -18.18 44.09 -2.65
C ALA A 31 -16.83 43.35 -2.81
N ASP A 32 -16.83 42.01 -2.94
CA ASP A 32 -15.64 41.16 -3.05
C ASP A 32 -14.63 41.29 -1.89
N VAL A 33 -15.07 41.74 -0.71
CA VAL A 33 -14.22 41.85 0.50
C VAL A 33 -14.02 40.49 1.15
N LEU A 34 -15.05 39.64 1.13
CA LEU A 34 -15.03 38.30 1.71
C LEU A 34 -15.74 37.29 0.82
N ARG A 35 -15.32 36.03 0.88
CA ARG A 35 -16.00 34.89 0.27
C ARG A 35 -16.30 33.87 1.36
N GLY A 36 -17.51 33.35 1.35
CA GLY A 36 -17.99 32.44 2.38
C GLY A 36 -19.48 32.19 2.29
N SER A 37 -20.02 31.46 3.26
CA SER A 37 -21.43 31.13 3.34
C SER A 37 -21.99 31.36 4.76
N LEU A 38 -23.26 31.73 4.82
CA LEU A 38 -23.98 31.92 6.08
C LEU A 38 -24.67 30.61 6.48
N ASP A 39 -24.33 30.06 7.65
CA ASP A 39 -25.05 28.95 8.26
C ASP A 39 -25.96 29.47 9.37
N GLN A 40 -27.19 29.78 8.98
CA GLN A 40 -28.21 30.31 9.87
C GLN A 40 -28.65 29.29 10.94
N ARG A 41 -28.64 27.98 10.63
CA ARG A 41 -29.03 26.92 11.57
C ARG A 41 -28.09 26.88 12.77
N ASN A 42 -26.79 27.00 12.50
CA ASN A 42 -25.76 26.94 13.52
C ASN A 42 -25.24 28.32 13.94
N GLN A 43 -25.88 29.39 13.46
CA GLN A 43 -25.56 30.79 13.77
C GLN A 43 -24.07 31.11 13.58
N ARG A 44 -23.52 30.76 12.41
CA ARG A 44 -22.11 31.01 12.09
C ARG A 44 -21.92 31.49 10.65
N LEU A 45 -20.90 32.32 10.47
CA LEU A 45 -20.35 32.67 9.16
C LEU A 45 -19.17 31.75 8.87
N GLU A 46 -19.24 31.01 7.77
CA GLU A 46 -18.14 30.21 7.27
C GLU A 46 -17.35 31.05 6.25
N VAL A 47 -16.10 31.36 6.57
CA VAL A 47 -15.23 32.19 5.73
C VAL A 47 -14.24 31.29 5.00
N ASP A 48 -14.26 31.38 3.67
CA ASP A 48 -13.31 30.70 2.79
C ASP A 48 -12.13 31.60 2.46
N TYR A 49 -12.40 32.88 2.23
CA TYR A 49 -11.40 33.87 1.85
C TYR A 49 -11.80 35.28 2.33
N SER A 50 -10.80 36.09 2.62
CA SER A 50 -10.97 37.51 2.93
C SER A 50 -9.77 38.30 2.43
N ILE A 51 -9.99 39.54 2.02
CA ILE A 51 -8.88 40.45 1.70
C ILE A 51 -8.16 40.92 2.97
N GLY A 52 -6.84 41.13 2.87
CA GLY A 52 -6.08 41.79 3.93
C GLY A 52 -6.30 43.29 3.89
N ARG A 53 -6.84 43.87 4.97
CA ARG A 53 -7.15 45.31 5.03
C ARG A 53 -5.95 46.15 5.46
N ASP A 54 -5.30 45.74 6.55
CA ASP A 54 -4.23 46.50 7.21
C ASP A 54 -2.94 45.66 7.22
N ILE A 55 -1.79 46.29 6.99
CA ILE A 55 -0.47 45.67 7.21
C ILE A 55 0.33 46.63 8.09
N ARG A 56 0.62 46.20 9.32
CA ARG A 56 1.48 46.96 10.24
C ARG A 56 2.92 46.51 10.11
N ARG A 57 3.89 47.42 10.26
CA ARG A 57 5.32 47.10 10.05
C ARG A 57 5.83 46.07 11.07
N GLU A 58 5.32 46.13 12.29
CA GLU A 58 5.59 45.19 13.37
C GLU A 58 5.10 43.76 13.07
N GLU A 59 4.01 43.63 12.30
CA GLU A 59 3.41 42.34 11.96
C GLU A 59 4.10 41.62 10.78
N LEU A 60 4.96 42.32 10.02
CA LEU A 60 5.68 41.73 8.89
C LEU A 60 6.51 40.51 9.31
N SER A 61 7.14 40.58 10.48
CA SER A 61 7.92 39.46 11.03
C SER A 61 7.06 38.21 11.27
N ILE A 62 5.82 38.41 11.74
CA ILE A 62 4.84 37.33 11.98
C ILE A 62 4.38 36.74 10.65
N ILE A 63 4.11 37.58 9.65
CA ILE A 63 3.71 37.13 8.31
C ILE A 63 4.82 36.28 7.69
N THR A 64 6.06 36.76 7.70
CA THR A 64 7.21 36.00 7.19
C THR A 64 7.38 34.68 7.93
N ARG A 65 7.29 34.69 9.25
CA ARG A 65 7.38 33.48 10.07
C ARG A 65 6.28 32.47 9.73
N THR A 66 5.03 32.93 9.60
CA THR A 66 3.89 32.06 9.29
C THR A 66 4.05 31.41 7.91
N LEU A 67 4.51 32.18 6.92
CA LEU A 67 4.83 31.65 5.58
C LEU A 67 5.97 30.63 5.64
N GLN A 68 7.04 30.91 6.39
CA GLN A 68 8.16 29.99 6.55
C GLN A 68 7.74 28.68 7.23
N GLU A 69 6.94 28.75 8.29
CA GLU A 69 6.39 27.58 8.98
C GLU A 69 5.55 26.73 8.02
N TRP A 70 4.75 27.37 7.16
CA TRP A 70 3.97 26.65 6.15
C TRP A 70 4.85 25.99 5.08
N CYS A 71 5.85 26.70 4.53
CA CYS A 71 6.81 26.14 3.59
C CYS A 71 7.56 24.95 4.19
N GLN A 72 8.05 25.10 5.42
CA GLN A 72 8.76 24.03 6.11
C GLN A 72 7.88 22.80 6.33
N GLY A 73 6.60 23.02 6.68
CA GLY A 73 5.63 21.93 6.80
C GLY A 73 5.45 21.17 5.48
N CYS A 74 5.34 21.88 4.36
CA CYS A 74 5.28 21.28 3.03
C CYS A 74 6.55 20.48 2.69
N GLU A 75 7.73 21.04 2.95
CA GLU A 75 9.01 20.36 2.72
C GLU A 75 9.11 19.07 3.53
N VAL A 76 8.76 19.11 4.82
CA VAL A 76 8.80 17.91 5.68
C VAL A 76 7.87 16.82 5.16
N VAL A 77 6.65 17.16 4.75
CA VAL A 77 5.72 16.19 4.18
C VAL A 77 6.25 15.61 2.87
N LEU A 78 6.79 16.45 1.98
CA LEU A 78 7.39 16.00 0.71
C LEU A 78 8.57 15.07 0.94
N SER A 79 9.53 15.45 1.79
CA SER A 79 10.69 14.60 2.11
C SER A 79 10.27 13.30 2.77
N SER A 80 9.25 13.32 3.63
CA SER A 80 8.70 12.09 4.21
C SER A 80 8.13 11.17 3.14
N ILE A 81 7.42 11.70 2.13
CA ILE A 81 6.89 10.89 1.02
C ILE A 81 8.04 10.30 0.20
N GLU A 82 9.05 11.09 -0.13
CA GLU A 82 10.23 10.64 -0.86
C GLU A 82 10.95 9.50 -0.13
N GLU A 83 11.11 9.62 1.20
CA GLU A 83 11.68 8.57 2.03
C GLU A 83 10.83 7.29 1.98
N GLN A 84 9.51 7.41 2.12
CA GLN A 84 8.61 6.24 2.07
C GLN A 84 8.64 5.56 0.71
N VAL A 85 8.73 6.32 -0.39
CA VAL A 85 8.89 5.77 -1.74
C VAL A 85 10.22 5.02 -1.87
N SER A 86 11.32 5.61 -1.38
CA SER A 86 12.63 4.96 -1.36
C SER A 86 12.60 3.64 -0.58
N ARG A 87 12.03 3.65 0.63
CA ARG A 87 11.89 2.46 1.48
C ARG A 87 11.04 1.38 0.81
N ALA A 88 9.92 1.74 0.19
CA ALA A 88 9.08 0.79 -0.53
C ALA A 88 9.80 0.14 -1.71
N ASN A 89 10.55 0.94 -2.49
CA ASN A 89 11.33 0.43 -3.62
C ASN A 89 12.47 -0.48 -3.16
N GLN A 90 13.20 -0.08 -2.13
CA GLN A 90 14.28 -0.89 -1.56
C GLN A 90 13.75 -2.21 -1.00
N HIS A 91 12.61 -2.18 -0.31
CA HIS A 91 11.96 -3.39 0.18
C HIS A 91 11.54 -4.31 -0.96
N LYS A 92 10.94 -3.76 -2.02
CA LYS A 92 10.59 -4.52 -3.23
C LYS A 92 11.81 -5.18 -3.87
N GLU A 93 12.91 -4.45 -4.03
CA GLU A 93 14.15 -4.97 -4.63
C GLU A 93 14.76 -6.08 -3.77
N GLN A 94 14.82 -5.90 -2.45
CA GLN A 94 15.27 -6.93 -1.52
C GLN A 94 14.41 -8.20 -1.62
N GLN A 95 13.09 -8.08 -1.64
CA GLN A 95 12.18 -9.22 -1.77
C GLN A 95 12.35 -9.94 -3.11
N LEU A 96 12.54 -9.19 -4.21
CA LEU A 96 12.82 -9.78 -5.52
C LEU A 96 14.16 -10.53 -5.52
N GLY A 97 15.21 -9.96 -4.92
CA GLY A 97 16.52 -10.60 -4.78
C GLY A 97 16.44 -11.90 -3.97
N LEU A 98 15.78 -11.86 -2.80
CA LEU A 98 15.56 -13.05 -1.97
C LEU A 98 14.78 -14.13 -2.71
N LYS A 99 13.71 -13.75 -3.43
CA LYS A 99 12.93 -14.68 -4.24
C LYS A 99 13.79 -15.35 -5.30
N GLN A 100 14.61 -14.58 -6.04
CA GLN A 100 15.50 -15.14 -7.06
C GLN A 100 16.55 -16.09 -6.48
N GLN A 101 17.10 -15.77 -5.30
CA GLN A 101 18.04 -16.64 -4.60
C GLN A 101 17.38 -17.97 -4.17
N ILE A 102 16.17 -17.91 -3.62
CA ILE A 102 15.42 -19.12 -3.26
C ILE A 102 15.13 -19.97 -4.51
N GLU A 103 14.71 -19.34 -5.60
CA GLU A 103 14.42 -20.03 -6.87
C GLU A 103 15.67 -20.71 -7.45
N SER A 104 16.85 -20.07 -7.38
CA SER A 104 18.11 -20.63 -7.87
C SER A 104 18.60 -21.79 -7.00
N GLU A 105 18.53 -21.67 -5.68
CA GLU A 105 18.85 -22.74 -4.73
C GLU A 105 17.94 -23.97 -4.93
N VAL A 106 16.64 -23.76 -5.09
CA VAL A 106 15.69 -24.84 -5.40
C VAL A 106 16.03 -25.51 -6.73
N ALA A 107 16.41 -24.75 -7.76
CA ALA A 107 16.80 -25.31 -9.04
C ALA A 107 18.11 -26.13 -8.94
N ASN A 108 19.10 -25.64 -8.19
CA ASN A 108 20.36 -26.33 -7.95
C ASN A 108 20.16 -27.62 -7.17
N LEU A 109 19.41 -27.59 -6.06
CA LEU A 109 19.07 -28.78 -5.28
C LEU A 109 18.33 -29.83 -6.12
N LYS A 110 17.36 -29.41 -6.96
CA LYS A 110 16.66 -30.31 -7.89
C LYS A 110 17.63 -30.96 -8.89
N LYS A 111 18.62 -30.24 -9.41
CA LYS A 111 19.66 -30.80 -10.30
C LYS A 111 20.53 -31.80 -9.55
N THR A 112 21.03 -31.45 -8.37
CA THR A 112 21.85 -32.33 -7.52
C THR A 112 21.12 -33.64 -7.23
N ILE A 113 19.86 -33.57 -6.76
CA ILE A 113 19.05 -34.76 -6.45
C ILE A 113 18.94 -35.68 -7.68
N LYS A 114 18.65 -35.13 -8.86
CA LYS A 114 18.57 -35.90 -10.12
C LYS A 114 19.88 -36.60 -10.47
N VAL A 115 21.01 -35.92 -10.30
CA VAL A 115 22.34 -36.49 -10.57
C VAL A 115 22.66 -37.61 -9.57
N THR A 116 22.44 -37.39 -8.26
CA THR A 116 22.67 -38.44 -7.25
C THR A 116 21.74 -39.65 -7.42
N THR A 117 20.48 -39.46 -7.80
CA THR A 117 19.56 -40.58 -8.06
C THR A 117 19.94 -41.35 -9.33
N ALA A 118 20.38 -40.66 -10.38
CA ALA A 118 20.93 -41.30 -11.57
C ALA A 118 22.23 -42.06 -11.29
N ALA A 119 23.12 -41.50 -10.45
CA ALA A 119 24.36 -42.15 -10.03
C ALA A 119 24.10 -43.39 -9.14
N ALA A 120 23.13 -43.32 -8.23
CA ALA A 120 22.71 -44.47 -7.41
C ALA A 120 22.05 -45.58 -8.26
N ALA A 121 21.26 -45.21 -9.27
CA ALA A 121 20.70 -46.16 -10.24
C ALA A 121 21.80 -46.82 -11.10
N ALA A 122 22.80 -46.06 -11.54
CA ALA A 122 23.93 -46.58 -12.31
C ALA A 122 24.86 -47.49 -11.47
N ALA A 123 25.07 -47.17 -10.19
CA ALA A 123 25.84 -48.01 -9.26
C ALA A 123 25.13 -49.35 -8.92
N THR A 124 23.79 -49.39 -9.00
CA THR A 124 23.01 -50.63 -8.84
C THR A 124 22.96 -51.46 -10.15
N SER A 125 23.46 -50.90 -11.26
CA SER A 125 23.46 -51.54 -12.59
C SER A 125 24.78 -52.19 -12.98
N GLN A 126 25.82 -52.13 -12.13
CA GLN A 126 27.04 -52.92 -12.33
C GLN A 126 26.91 -54.26 -11.62
N ASP A 127 26.34 -55.18 -12.38
CA ASP A 127 26.43 -56.62 -12.23
C ASP A 127 27.90 -57.09 -12.28
N PRO A 128 28.44 -57.80 -11.27
CA PRO A 128 29.50 -58.76 -11.46
C PRO A 128 28.85 -60.16 -11.53
N GLU A 129 28.47 -60.57 -12.74
CA GLU A 129 28.16 -61.97 -13.01
C GLU A 129 29.42 -62.81 -12.73
N GLN A 130 29.19 -64.00 -12.16
CA GLN A 130 30.09 -65.16 -12.00
C GLN A 130 30.68 -65.39 -10.60
N HIS A 131 29.95 -66.13 -9.73
CA HIS A 131 30.30 -67.52 -9.41
C HIS A 131 29.25 -68.21 -8.51
N LEU A 132 29.15 -69.53 -8.68
CA LEU A 132 28.52 -70.55 -7.83
C LEU A 132 27.04 -70.89 -8.06
N SER A 133 26.87 -71.81 -9.00
CA SER A 133 25.93 -72.94 -8.96
C SER A 133 25.74 -73.50 -7.54
N GLU A 134 24.50 -73.71 -7.10
CA GLU A 134 23.95 -75.06 -6.86
C GLU A 134 22.53 -75.05 -6.26
N LEU A 135 21.67 -75.88 -6.87
CA LEU A 135 20.56 -76.63 -6.27
C LEU A 135 19.34 -75.85 -5.74
N ARG A 136 18.25 -75.84 -6.53
CA ARG A 136 17.07 -76.72 -6.32
C ARG A 136 15.85 -76.29 -7.15
N GLU A 137 15.41 -77.16 -8.05
CA GLU A 137 14.08 -77.17 -8.71
C GLU A 137 13.13 -78.13 -7.96
N PRO A 138 11.81 -78.20 -8.26
CA PRO A 138 10.84 -77.14 -8.61
C PRO A 138 9.46 -77.34 -7.92
N ALA A 139 8.51 -76.42 -8.10
CA ALA A 139 7.08 -76.76 -8.20
C ALA A 139 6.26 -75.61 -8.85
N PRO A 140 5.35 -75.90 -9.82
CA PRO A 140 4.65 -74.88 -10.60
C PRO A 140 3.24 -74.59 -10.06
N GLY A 141 2.74 -73.37 -10.31
CA GLY A 141 1.39 -72.99 -9.88
C GLY A 141 0.91 -71.65 -10.44
N THR A 142 0.62 -71.64 -11.75
CA THR A 142 -0.56 -71.05 -12.41
C THR A 142 -1.00 -69.58 -12.15
N ASN A 143 -1.28 -68.91 -13.29
CA ASN A 143 -2.25 -67.81 -13.50
C ASN A 143 -1.87 -66.40 -13.03
N GLN A 144 -2.30 -65.31 -13.67
CA GLN A 144 -2.80 -64.95 -15.00
C GLN A 144 -3.17 -63.47 -14.82
N ARG A 145 -2.75 -62.58 -15.75
CA ARG A 145 -3.44 -61.30 -16.07
C ARG A 145 -3.51 -60.26 -14.91
N GLN A 146 -3.66 -58.96 -15.10
CA GLN A 146 -4.09 -58.13 -16.21
C GLN A 146 -3.66 -56.69 -15.93
N ALA A 147 -3.36 -55.94 -16.99
CA ALA A 147 -3.35 -54.49 -16.97
C ALA A 147 -4.74 -53.93 -16.64
N SER A 148 -4.81 -52.82 -15.91
CA SER A 148 -6.00 -51.96 -15.90
C SER A 148 -5.62 -50.51 -15.62
N LYS A 149 -5.79 -49.69 -16.66
CA LYS A 149 -5.91 -48.24 -16.62
C LYS A 149 -7.09 -47.84 -15.73
N LYS A 150 -7.01 -46.70 -15.04
CA LYS A 150 -8.03 -45.64 -15.17
C LYS A 150 -7.58 -44.31 -14.56
N ALA A 151 -7.80 -43.28 -15.37
CA ALA A 151 -7.68 -41.87 -15.04
C ALA A 151 -8.76 -41.44 -14.03
N SER A 152 -8.45 -40.41 -13.24
CA SER A 152 -9.47 -39.50 -12.73
C SER A 152 -8.96 -38.06 -12.76
N LYS A 153 -9.83 -37.21 -13.29
CA LYS A 153 -9.64 -35.84 -13.73
C LYS A 153 -10.26 -34.94 -12.67
N GLY A 154 -9.46 -34.14 -11.96
CA GLY A 154 -9.94 -33.17 -10.99
C GLY A 154 -9.78 -31.74 -11.50
N LYS A 155 -10.90 -31.13 -11.93
CA LYS A 155 -11.12 -29.68 -12.07
C LYS A 155 -10.74 -29.01 -10.73
N GLY A 156 -9.99 -27.92 -10.67
CA GLY A 156 -10.33 -26.60 -11.20
C GLY A 156 -11.11 -25.82 -10.14
N LEU A 157 -10.46 -24.86 -9.48
CA LEU A 157 -11.11 -23.81 -8.70
C LEU A 157 -10.29 -22.51 -8.77
N ARG A 158 -11.02 -21.44 -9.07
CA ARG A 158 -10.63 -20.04 -9.29
C ARG A 158 -11.43 -19.20 -8.28
N GLY A 159 -10.87 -18.06 -7.85
CA GLY A 159 -11.56 -17.02 -7.07
C GLY A 159 -10.82 -16.77 -5.75
N SER A 160 -10.51 -15.54 -5.34
CA SER A 160 -10.98 -14.21 -5.74
C SER A 160 -9.85 -13.19 -5.63
#